data_AF-A0A3D9HXR4-F1
#
_entry.id   AF-A0A3D9HXR4-F1
#
_cell.length_a   1.000
_cell.length_b   1.000
_cell.length_c   1.000
_cell.angle_alpha   90.00
_cell.angle_beta   90.00
_cell.angle_gamma   90.00
#
_symmetry.space_group_name_H-M   'P 1'
#
loop_
_entity.id
_entity.type
_entity.pdbx_description
1 polymer ?
#
loop_
_entity_poly.entity_id
_entity_poly.type
_entity_poly.pdbx_seq_one_letter_code
_entity_poly.pdbx_strand_id
1 'polypeptide(L)'
;MESYDYPEYYEHPVLHDAAVMNLILKASACGAVTKRDCIQQLCCKINAVDGITCRESREPLQMTFIAEKVRLAKRYLTVAGLVADLAEGTFRLTVRGREMLDRYPTGLDQSILAVCPEFINYIHSLGKPAGSGDMKDRYAAGYRAFGEGLDYTENPHRADSMAFGSWSDGWREAFDETLEHKQSFPSGG
;
A
#
# COMPACT_ATOMS: atom_id res chain seq x y z
N MET A 1 -28.56 -4.27 -13.18
CA MET A 1 -27.11 -4.61 -13.28
C MET A 1 -26.40 -3.32 -12.91
N GLU A 2 -26.42 -3.04 -11.61
CA GLU A 2 -25.72 -1.87 -11.07
C GLU A 2 -24.24 -2.16 -11.20
N SER A 3 -23.55 -1.29 -11.93
CA SER A 3 -22.09 -1.27 -11.98
C SER A 3 -21.65 -1.07 -10.53
N TYR A 4 -21.04 -2.08 -9.92
CA TYR A 4 -20.27 -1.88 -8.72
C TYR A 4 -19.23 -0.83 -9.08
N ASP A 5 -19.44 0.38 -8.58
CA ASP A 5 -18.50 1.49 -8.70
C ASP A 5 -17.35 1.13 -7.76
N TYR A 6 -16.49 0.22 -8.23
CA TYR A 6 -15.17 0.01 -7.64
C TYR A 6 -14.59 1.40 -7.48
N PRO A 7 -14.14 1.81 -6.29
CA PRO A 7 -13.57 3.14 -6.17
C PRO A 7 -12.37 3.21 -7.12
N GLU A 8 -12.54 3.93 -8.24
CA GLU A 8 -11.55 4.09 -9.33
C GLU A 8 -10.16 4.47 -8.77
N TYR A 9 -10.18 5.02 -7.56
CA TYR A 9 -9.04 5.28 -6.70
C TYR A 9 -8.03 4.13 -6.55
N TYR A 10 -8.44 2.86 -6.49
CA TYR A 10 -7.50 1.75 -6.25
C TYR A 10 -6.74 1.33 -7.50
N GLU A 11 -7.27 1.63 -8.68
CA GLU A 11 -6.59 1.49 -9.97
C GLU A 11 -5.85 2.77 -10.37
N HIS A 12 -5.85 3.78 -9.50
CA HIS A 12 -5.24 5.06 -9.79
C HIS A 12 -3.76 4.87 -10.14
N PRO A 13 -3.28 5.36 -11.31
CA PRO A 13 -1.98 4.98 -11.87
C PRO A 13 -0.79 5.36 -10.98
N VAL A 14 -0.95 6.40 -10.16
CA VAL A 14 0.04 6.84 -9.17
C VAL A 14 0.22 5.86 -8.01
N LEU A 15 -0.76 4.99 -7.74
CA LEU A 15 -0.73 3.98 -6.68
C LEU A 15 -0.19 2.61 -7.15
N HIS A 16 0.11 2.45 -8.44
CA HIS A 16 0.85 1.28 -8.91
C HIS A 16 2.22 1.21 -8.24
N ASP A 17 2.63 0.00 -7.89
CA ASP A 17 3.87 -0.28 -7.16
C ASP A 17 5.08 0.41 -7.82
N ALA A 18 5.18 0.36 -9.15
CA ALA A 18 6.26 0.99 -9.90
C ALA A 18 6.30 2.52 -9.73
N ALA A 19 5.14 3.17 -9.73
CA ALA A 19 5.01 4.61 -9.56
C ALA A 19 5.37 5.03 -8.14
N VAL A 20 4.91 4.29 -7.13
CA VAL A 20 5.21 4.54 -5.71
C VAL A 20 6.70 4.34 -5.43
N MET A 21 7.31 3.25 -5.91
CA MET A 21 8.74 3.01 -5.76
C MET A 21 9.58 4.10 -6.43
N ASN A 22 9.21 4.50 -7.64
CA ASN A 22 9.92 5.57 -8.36
C ASN A 22 9.82 6.91 -7.62
N LEU A 23 8.65 7.23 -7.06
CA LEU A 23 8.49 8.42 -6.21
C LEU A 23 9.44 8.39 -5.02
N ILE A 24 9.52 7.25 -4.30
CA ILE A 24 10.37 7.11 -3.12
C ILE A 24 11.85 7.29 -3.51
N LEU A 25 12.29 6.68 -4.61
CA LEU A 25 13.68 6.79 -5.07
C LEU A 25 14.04 8.21 -5.50
N LYS A 26 13.17 8.87 -6.26
CA LYS A 26 13.36 10.27 -6.69
C LYS A 26 13.37 11.22 -5.50
N ALA A 27 12.47 11.06 -4.55
CA ALA A 27 12.46 11.84 -3.30
C ALA A 27 13.78 11.64 -2.53
N SER A 28 14.23 10.39 -2.40
CA SER A 28 15.47 10.04 -1.69
C SER A 28 16.75 10.45 -2.44
N ALA A 29 16.67 10.72 -3.75
CA ALA A 29 17.79 11.18 -4.55
C ALA A 29 18.18 12.63 -4.23
N CYS A 30 17.21 13.43 -3.77
CA CYS A 30 17.36 14.82 -3.36
C CYS A 30 17.89 14.98 -1.92
N GLY A 31 17.87 13.92 -1.10
CA GLY A 31 18.31 13.97 0.29
C GLY A 31 17.66 12.89 1.15
N ALA A 32 17.86 12.98 2.46
CA ALA A 32 17.15 12.13 3.42
C ALA A 32 15.66 12.53 3.46
N VAL A 33 14.77 11.54 3.46
CA VAL A 33 13.31 11.74 3.45
C VAL A 33 12.63 10.82 4.47
N THR A 34 11.42 11.18 4.88
CA THR A 34 10.56 10.33 5.72
C THR A 34 9.45 9.66 4.92
N LYS A 35 8.78 8.68 5.54
CA LYS A 35 7.54 8.10 4.97
C LYS A 35 6.46 9.16 4.79
N ARG A 36 6.37 10.12 5.73
CA ARG A 36 5.40 11.22 5.69
C ARG A 36 5.60 12.10 4.46
N ASP A 37 6.85 12.42 4.12
CA ASP A 37 7.18 13.19 2.92
C ASP A 37 6.72 12.45 1.66
N CYS A 38 6.97 11.14 1.60
CA CYS A 38 6.55 10.31 0.47
C CYS A 38 5.02 10.24 0.34
N ILE A 39 4.30 10.05 1.45
CA ILE A 39 2.82 10.07 1.50
C ILE A 39 2.31 11.42 0.99
N GLN A 40 2.88 12.53 1.48
CA GLN A 40 2.48 13.87 1.06
C GLN A 40 2.70 14.08 -0.44
N GLN A 41 3.87 13.71 -0.97
CA GLN A 41 4.15 13.81 -2.40
C GLN A 41 3.23 12.93 -3.24
N LEU A 42 2.88 11.74 -2.74
CA LEU A 42 1.98 10.81 -3.42
C LEU A 42 0.55 11.40 -3.48
N CYS A 43 0.06 11.97 -2.37
CA CYS A 43 -1.21 12.70 -2.36
C CYS A 43 -1.21 13.90 -3.31
N CYS A 44 -0.11 14.68 -3.36
CA CYS A 44 0.01 15.79 -4.31
C CYS A 44 -0.05 15.31 -5.77
N LYS A 45 0.58 14.18 -6.10
CA LYS A 45 0.50 13.60 -7.44
C LYS A 45 -0.89 13.10 -7.81
N ILE A 46 -1.59 12.46 -6.86
CA ILE A 46 -2.97 12.02 -7.05
C ILE A 46 -3.86 13.22 -7.36
N ASN A 47 -3.83 14.25 -6.50
CA ASN A 47 -4.56 15.50 -6.76
C ASN A 47 -4.25 16.10 -8.14
N ALA A 48 -2.98 16.10 -8.55
CA ALA A 48 -2.58 16.65 -9.84
C ALA A 48 -3.12 15.84 -11.03
N VAL A 49 -3.21 14.50 -10.90
CA VAL A 49 -3.80 13.62 -11.93
C VAL A 49 -5.33 13.78 -11.96
N ASP A 50 -5.96 13.88 -10.80
CA ASP A 50 -7.40 14.05 -10.65
C ASP A 50 -7.88 15.48 -10.99
N GLY A 51 -6.97 16.41 -11.28
CA GLY A 51 -7.29 17.82 -11.54
C GLY A 51 -7.78 18.59 -10.30
N ILE A 52 -7.57 18.05 -9.11
CA ILE A 52 -7.99 18.62 -7.83
C ILE A 52 -6.99 19.70 -7.41
N THR A 53 -7.41 20.96 -7.48
CA THR A 53 -6.59 22.13 -7.09
C THR A 53 -6.70 22.47 -5.60
N CYS A 54 -7.77 22.02 -4.95
CA CYS A 54 -8.07 22.25 -3.54
C CYS A 54 -7.42 21.16 -2.66
N ARG A 55 -7.05 21.49 -1.42
CA ARG A 55 -6.66 20.48 -0.43
C ARG A 55 -7.91 19.82 0.14
N GLU A 56 -8.54 18.95 -0.64
CA GLU A 56 -9.67 18.16 -0.16
C GLU A 56 -9.20 17.17 0.91
N SER A 57 -10.01 17.05 1.96
CA SER A 57 -9.79 16.04 2.98
C SER A 57 -10.04 14.68 2.35
N ARG A 58 -8.99 13.87 2.23
CA ARG A 58 -9.13 12.47 1.82
C ARG A 58 -9.86 11.69 2.87
N GLU A 59 -10.61 10.69 2.42
CA GLU A 59 -11.24 9.75 3.34
C GLU A 59 -10.18 8.98 4.14
N PRO A 60 -10.45 8.63 5.40
CA PRO A 60 -9.51 7.89 6.23
C PRO A 60 -8.98 6.60 5.57
N LEU A 61 -9.85 5.85 4.88
CA LEU A 61 -9.47 4.63 4.19
C LEU A 61 -8.47 4.86 3.05
N GLN A 62 -8.67 5.92 2.26
CA GLN A 62 -7.74 6.31 1.19
C GLN A 62 -6.36 6.65 1.77
N MET A 63 -6.34 7.42 2.87
CA MET A 63 -5.08 7.78 3.54
C MET A 63 -4.34 6.57 4.11
N THR A 64 -5.07 5.63 4.71
CA THR A 64 -4.51 4.36 5.20
C THR A 64 -3.91 3.55 4.06
N PHE A 65 -4.62 3.43 2.93
CA PHE A 65 -4.14 2.72 1.76
C PHE A 65 -2.87 3.34 1.16
N ILE A 66 -2.83 4.66 1.00
CA ILE A 66 -1.64 5.40 0.54
C ILE A 66 -0.45 5.14 1.47
N ALA A 67 -0.67 5.25 2.79
CA ALA A 67 0.37 5.04 3.78
C ALA A 67 0.93 3.61 3.70
N GLU A 68 0.06 2.63 3.50
CA GLU A 68 0.45 1.22 3.38
C GLU A 68 1.24 0.95 2.09
N LYS A 69 0.81 1.53 0.95
CA LYS A 69 1.56 1.46 -0.32
C LYS A 69 2.97 2.02 -0.17
N VAL A 70 3.12 3.18 0.48
CA VAL A 70 4.44 3.79 0.76
C VAL A 70 5.26 2.91 1.69
N ARG A 71 4.67 2.36 2.75
CA ARG A 71 5.33 1.49 3.71
C ARG A 71 5.90 0.24 3.03
N LEU A 72 5.08 -0.41 2.19
CA LEU A 72 5.45 -1.62 1.48
C LEU A 72 6.54 -1.37 0.44
N ALA A 73 6.36 -0.35 -0.40
CA ALA A 73 7.35 0.04 -1.41
C ALA A 73 8.71 0.37 -0.76
N LYS A 74 8.70 1.16 0.34
CA LYS A 74 9.93 1.46 1.10
C LYS A 74 10.60 0.18 1.58
N ARG A 75 9.83 -0.78 2.09
CA ARG A 75 10.37 -2.06 2.59
C ARG A 75 11.05 -2.83 1.48
N TYR A 76 10.42 -2.97 0.32
CA TYR A 76 11.00 -3.66 -0.83
C TYR A 76 12.29 -3.00 -1.29
N LEU A 77 12.32 -1.67 -1.38
CA LEU A 77 13.53 -0.92 -1.73
C LEU A 77 14.64 -1.05 -0.69
N THR A 78 14.29 -1.14 0.60
CA THR A 78 15.28 -1.35 1.68
C THR A 78 15.89 -2.74 1.58
N VAL A 79 15.05 -3.77 1.41
CA VAL A 79 15.47 -5.16 1.25
C VAL A 79 16.36 -5.33 0.01
N ALA A 80 16.02 -4.67 -1.10
CA ALA A 80 16.82 -4.67 -2.31
C ALA A 80 18.12 -3.83 -2.19
N GLY A 81 18.36 -3.17 -1.04
CA GLY A 81 19.54 -2.36 -0.79
C GLY A 81 19.58 -1.05 -1.57
N LEU A 82 18.43 -0.56 -2.07
CA LEU A 82 18.35 0.67 -2.87
C LEU A 82 18.16 1.91 -2.00
N VAL A 83 17.54 1.75 -0.83
CA VAL A 83 17.48 2.79 0.20
C VAL A 83 18.03 2.24 1.52
N ALA A 84 18.60 3.13 2.33
CA ALA A 84 19.10 2.81 3.66
C ALA A 84 18.38 3.69 4.70
N ASP A 85 17.93 3.05 5.78
CA ASP A 85 17.43 3.76 6.94
C ASP A 85 18.54 4.57 7.62
N LEU A 86 18.16 5.72 8.14
CA LEU A 86 18.97 6.61 8.95
C LEU A 86 18.30 6.79 10.31
N ALA A 87 18.84 7.67 11.15
CA ALA A 87 18.23 8.03 12.41
C ALA A 87 16.84 8.68 12.20
N GLU A 88 16.01 8.63 13.24
CA GLU A 88 14.73 9.37 13.33
C GLU A 88 13.70 9.01 12.25
N GLY A 89 13.77 7.80 11.69
CA GLY A 89 12.80 7.32 10.69
C GLY A 89 12.96 7.96 9.31
N THR A 90 14.08 8.65 9.08
CA THR A 90 14.50 9.10 7.76
C THR A 90 15.21 7.98 7.02
N PHE A 91 15.26 8.06 5.69
CA PHE A 91 16.01 7.15 4.84
C PHE A 91 16.57 7.90 3.63
N ARG A 92 17.63 7.38 3.04
CA ARG A 92 18.28 7.97 1.86
C ARG A 92 18.60 6.94 0.79
N LEU A 93 18.80 7.42 -0.43
CA LEU A 93 19.24 6.60 -1.55
C LEU A 93 20.66 6.06 -1.31
N THR A 94 20.89 4.78 -1.60
CA THR A 94 22.24 4.18 -1.59
C THR A 94 22.95 4.41 -2.93
N VAL A 95 24.22 4.04 -3.04
CA VAL A 95 24.95 4.06 -4.32
C VAL A 95 24.24 3.15 -5.34
N ARG A 96 23.93 1.91 -4.95
CA ARG A 96 23.15 0.96 -5.78
C ARG A 96 21.78 1.52 -6.16
N GLY A 97 21.10 2.19 -5.22
CA GLY A 97 19.82 2.86 -5.50
C GLY A 97 19.93 3.93 -6.57
N ARG A 98 21.02 4.70 -6.57
CA ARG A 98 21.29 5.72 -7.59
C ARG A 98 21.56 5.09 -8.95
N GLU A 99 22.40 4.07 -9.01
CA GLU A 99 22.66 3.32 -10.25
C GLU A 99 21.38 2.72 -10.85
N MET A 100 20.51 2.16 -10.00
CA MET A 100 19.22 1.61 -10.44
C MET A 100 18.27 2.70 -10.93
N LEU A 101 18.24 3.86 -10.26
CA LEU A 101 17.42 5.00 -10.70
C LEU A 101 17.92 5.57 -12.04
N ASP A 102 19.24 5.65 -12.24
CA ASP A 102 19.84 6.11 -13.49
C ASP A 102 19.58 5.12 -14.64
N ARG A 103 19.61 3.80 -14.34
CA ARG A 103 19.33 2.74 -15.32
C ARG A 103 17.84 2.62 -15.66
N TYR A 104 16.95 2.90 -14.70
CA TYR A 104 15.50 2.76 -14.84
C TYR A 104 14.76 4.05 -14.41
N PRO A 105 14.93 5.17 -15.15
CA PRO A 105 14.41 6.49 -14.74
C PRO A 105 12.87 6.59 -14.74
N THR A 106 12.22 5.73 -15.51
CA THR A 106 10.76 5.69 -15.67
C THR A 106 10.06 4.88 -14.58
N GLY A 107 10.75 3.94 -13.93
CA GLY A 107 10.21 3.21 -12.80
C GLY A 107 10.90 1.88 -12.53
N LEU A 108 10.74 1.41 -11.31
CA LEU A 108 11.24 0.13 -10.82
C LEU A 108 10.06 -0.63 -10.23
N ASP A 109 9.85 -1.86 -10.69
CA ASP A 109 8.86 -2.76 -10.12
C ASP A 109 9.52 -4.00 -9.52
N GLN A 110 8.70 -4.90 -8.98
CA GLN A 110 9.18 -6.12 -8.35
C GLN A 110 9.91 -7.05 -9.31
N SER A 111 9.61 -7.02 -10.62
CA SER A 111 10.30 -7.82 -11.63
C SER A 111 11.74 -7.34 -11.82
N ILE A 112 11.98 -6.04 -11.73
CA ILE A 112 13.33 -5.48 -11.77
C ILE A 112 14.04 -5.71 -10.44
N LEU A 113 13.35 -5.62 -9.30
CA LEU A 113 13.95 -5.96 -8.00
C LEU A 113 14.32 -7.45 -7.89
N ALA A 114 13.70 -8.33 -8.69
CA ALA A 114 14.03 -9.75 -8.73
C ALA A 114 15.44 -10.05 -9.27
N VAL A 115 16.18 -9.05 -9.78
CA VAL A 115 17.62 -9.21 -10.07
C VAL A 115 18.49 -9.12 -8.80
N CYS A 116 17.93 -8.64 -7.69
CA CYS A 116 18.62 -8.49 -6.41
C CYS A 116 18.48 -9.78 -5.58
N PRO A 117 19.58 -10.50 -5.28
CA PRO A 117 19.51 -11.76 -4.51
C PRO A 117 18.86 -11.60 -3.13
N GLU A 118 19.08 -10.45 -2.48
CA GLU A 118 18.50 -10.13 -1.17
C GLU A 118 16.97 -10.02 -1.24
N PHE A 119 16.45 -9.47 -2.34
CA PHE A 119 15.02 -9.36 -2.58
C PHE A 119 14.39 -10.70 -2.91
N ILE A 120 15.03 -11.54 -3.73
CA ILE A 120 14.56 -12.91 -3.99
C ILE A 120 14.46 -13.71 -2.69
N ASN A 121 15.51 -13.70 -1.87
CA ASN A 121 15.54 -14.39 -0.59
C ASN A 121 14.42 -13.91 0.34
N TYR A 122 14.17 -12.60 0.34
CA TYR A 122 13.06 -12.02 1.07
C TYR A 122 11.70 -12.54 0.57
N ILE A 123 11.42 -12.51 -0.73
CA ILE A 123 10.17 -13.04 -1.31
C ILE A 123 10.01 -14.53 -0.96
N HIS A 124 11.08 -15.32 -1.07
CA HIS A 124 11.06 -16.73 -0.69
C HIS A 124 10.76 -16.93 0.80
N SER A 125 11.21 -16.02 1.66
CA SER A 125 10.90 -16.04 3.09
C SER A 125 9.43 -15.68 3.39
N LEU A 126 8.76 -14.90 2.53
CA LEU A 126 7.32 -14.61 2.63
C LEU A 126 6.47 -15.82 2.29
N GLY A 127 6.93 -16.63 1.32
CA GLY A 127 6.25 -17.84 0.87
C GLY A 127 6.31 -19.00 1.87
N LYS A 128 7.04 -18.87 2.98
CA LYS A 128 6.98 -19.83 4.09
C LYS A 128 5.74 -19.52 4.93
N PRO A 129 4.70 -20.37 4.92
CA PRO A 129 3.46 -20.06 5.62
C PRO A 129 3.70 -19.96 7.13
N ALA A 130 3.38 -18.79 7.69
CA ALA A 130 3.07 -18.70 9.11
C ALA A 130 1.69 -19.34 9.33
N GLY A 131 1.67 -20.63 9.67
CA GLY A 131 0.47 -21.39 10.00
C GLY A 131 -0.39 -21.78 8.80
N SER A 132 -0.65 -23.07 8.67
CA SER A 132 -1.57 -23.68 7.70
C SER A 132 -3.05 -23.47 8.08
N GLY A 133 -3.50 -22.23 8.21
CA GLY A 133 -4.93 -21.92 8.28
C GLY A 133 -5.52 -21.81 6.85
N ASP A 134 -6.74 -22.31 6.65
CA ASP A 134 -7.46 -22.17 5.38
C ASP A 134 -7.64 -20.68 5.04
N MET A 135 -7.54 -20.32 3.75
CA MET A 135 -7.79 -18.95 3.31
C MET A 135 -9.22 -18.51 3.62
N LYS A 136 -10.19 -19.44 3.60
CA LYS A 136 -11.57 -19.15 4.02
C LYS A 136 -11.64 -18.68 5.48
N ASP A 137 -10.83 -19.25 6.36
CA ASP A 137 -10.80 -18.87 7.77
C ASP A 137 -10.24 -17.45 7.97
N ARG A 138 -9.27 -17.06 7.13
CA ARG A 138 -8.66 -15.72 7.16
C ARG A 138 -9.61 -14.67 6.65
N TYR A 139 -10.32 -14.95 5.56
CA TYR A 139 -11.42 -14.14 5.07
C TYR A 139 -12.49 -13.94 6.15
N ALA A 140 -13.00 -15.04 6.74
CA ALA A 140 -14.00 -14.97 7.79
C ALA A 140 -13.49 -14.22 9.04
N ALA A 141 -12.20 -14.30 9.36
CA ALA A 141 -11.60 -13.54 10.45
C ALA A 141 -11.57 -12.03 10.17
N GLY A 142 -11.31 -11.61 8.94
CA GLY A 142 -11.40 -10.21 8.54
C GLY A 142 -12.81 -9.67 8.63
N TYR A 143 -13.77 -10.44 8.10
CA TYR A 143 -15.19 -10.09 8.16
C TYR A 143 -15.67 -9.88 9.60
N ARG A 144 -15.31 -10.79 10.51
CA ARG A 144 -15.63 -10.63 11.94
C ARG A 144 -14.93 -9.44 12.58
N ALA A 145 -13.68 -9.18 12.22
CA ALA A 145 -12.92 -8.09 12.81
C ALA A 145 -13.60 -6.73 12.60
N PHE A 146 -14.20 -6.50 11.43
CA PHE A 146 -15.01 -5.30 11.21
C PHE A 146 -16.23 -5.23 12.14
N GLY A 147 -16.98 -6.33 12.26
CA GLY A 147 -18.13 -6.41 13.17
C GLY A 147 -17.77 -6.19 14.65
N GLU A 148 -16.52 -6.49 15.02
CA GLU A 148 -15.95 -6.25 16.35
C GLU A 148 -15.39 -4.82 16.50
N GLY A 149 -15.43 -4.00 15.45
CA GLY A 149 -14.97 -2.61 15.47
C GLY A 149 -13.46 -2.43 15.34
N LEU A 150 -12.73 -3.50 14.97
CA LEU A 150 -11.30 -3.42 14.70
C LEU A 150 -11.03 -2.64 13.42
N ASP A 151 -9.99 -1.82 13.44
CA ASP A 151 -9.56 -1.05 12.28
C ASP A 151 -8.84 -1.95 11.26
N TYR A 152 -8.89 -1.58 9.98
CA TYR A 152 -8.19 -2.30 8.91
C TYR A 152 -6.67 -2.42 9.15
N THR A 153 -6.07 -1.45 9.85
CA THR A 153 -4.65 -1.47 10.24
C THR A 153 -4.31 -2.50 11.31
N GLU A 154 -5.33 -3.06 11.98
CA GLU A 154 -5.18 -4.13 12.96
C GLU A 154 -5.15 -5.52 12.31
N ASN A 155 -5.04 -5.60 10.98
CA ASN A 155 -4.81 -6.85 10.28
C ASN A 155 -3.57 -7.57 10.87
N PRO A 156 -3.74 -8.78 11.45
CA PRO A 156 -2.67 -9.48 12.12
C PRO A 156 -1.64 -10.07 11.15
N HIS A 157 -1.93 -10.06 9.85
CA HIS A 157 -1.08 -10.61 8.82
C HIS A 157 -0.18 -9.53 8.20
N ARG A 158 0.92 -9.98 7.60
CA ARG A 158 1.85 -9.07 6.91
C ARG A 158 1.24 -8.63 5.58
N ALA A 159 1.27 -7.33 5.29
CA ALA A 159 0.68 -6.73 4.07
C ALA A 159 1.03 -7.38 2.73
N ASP A 160 2.20 -8.03 2.65
CA ASP A 160 2.70 -8.72 1.46
C ASP A 160 2.34 -10.20 1.40
N SER A 161 1.52 -10.69 2.32
CA SER A 161 1.09 -12.09 2.38
C SER A 161 -0.30 -12.26 1.79
N MET A 162 -0.54 -13.41 1.14
CA MET A 162 -1.89 -13.82 0.74
C MET A 162 -2.86 -13.87 1.91
N ALA A 163 -2.35 -14.10 3.13
CA ALA A 163 -3.14 -14.06 4.35
C ALA A 163 -3.67 -12.65 4.67
N PHE A 164 -2.86 -11.61 4.45
CA PHE A 164 -3.31 -10.24 4.57
C PHE A 164 -4.35 -9.90 3.53
N GLY A 165 -4.12 -10.26 2.25
CA GLY A 165 -5.11 -10.09 1.19
C GLY A 165 -6.46 -10.70 1.58
N SER A 166 -6.45 -11.99 1.92
CA SER A 166 -7.66 -12.72 2.27
C SER A 166 -8.40 -12.15 3.49
N TRP A 167 -7.69 -11.79 4.57
CA TRP A 167 -8.31 -11.12 5.72
C TRP A 167 -8.85 -9.74 5.35
N SER A 168 -8.08 -8.97 4.59
CA SER A 168 -8.48 -7.63 4.16
C SER A 168 -9.70 -7.65 3.25
N ASP A 169 -9.83 -8.66 2.40
CA ASP A 169 -11.00 -8.86 1.56
C ASP A 169 -12.25 -9.13 2.41
N GLY A 170 -12.13 -9.98 3.44
CA GLY A 170 -13.25 -10.25 4.35
C GLY A 170 -13.66 -9.03 5.19
N TRP A 171 -12.70 -8.26 5.72
CA TRP A 171 -12.99 -7.03 6.47
C TRP A 171 -13.71 -6.01 5.58
N ARG A 172 -13.28 -5.88 4.32
CA ARG A 172 -13.89 -4.98 3.34
C ARG A 172 -15.33 -5.38 3.02
N GLU A 173 -15.57 -6.67 2.80
CA GLU A 173 -16.93 -7.18 2.56
C GLU A 173 -17.90 -6.78 3.69
N ALA A 174 -17.51 -6.97 4.95
CA ALA A 174 -18.35 -6.63 6.09
C ALA A 174 -18.62 -5.12 6.22
N PHE A 175 -17.62 -4.31 5.88
CA PHE A 175 -17.75 -2.85 5.84
C PHE A 175 -18.73 -2.41 4.74
N ASP A 176 -18.59 -2.95 3.53
CA ASP A 176 -19.42 -2.61 2.38
C ASP A 176 -20.88 -3.01 2.61
N GLU A 177 -21.15 -4.21 3.13
CA GLU A 177 -22.50 -4.63 3.52
C GLU A 177 -23.13 -3.68 4.56
N THR A 178 -22.33 -3.11 5.46
CA THR A 178 -22.82 -2.16 6.47
C THR A 178 -23.11 -0.79 5.86
N LEU A 179 -22.35 -0.37 4.84
CA LEU A 179 -22.64 0.84 4.08
C LEU A 179 -23.92 0.67 3.26
N GLU A 180 -24.10 -0.47 2.59
CA GLU A 180 -25.30 -0.80 1.81
C GLU A 180 -26.57 -0.86 2.68
N HIS A 181 -26.47 -1.44 3.88
CA HIS A 181 -27.57 -1.44 4.85
C HIS A 181 -27.93 -0.03 5.34
N LYS A 182 -26.94 0.86 5.49
CA LYS A 182 -27.19 2.27 5.88
C LYS A 182 -27.82 3.10 4.76
N GLN A 183 -27.51 2.79 3.50
CA GLN A 183 -28.09 3.49 2.34
C GLN A 183 -29.51 2.98 1.99
N SER A 184 -29.81 1.70 2.27
CA SER A 184 -31.13 1.10 2.02
C SER A 184 -32.22 1.55 3.00
N PHE A 185 -31.86 2.22 4.10
CA PHE A 185 -32.80 2.84 5.02
C PHE A 185 -32.49 4.33 5.21
N PRO A 186 -32.97 5.24 4.33
CA PRO A 186 -33.04 6.63 4.71
C PRO A 186 -33.96 6.73 5.92
N SER A 187 -33.46 7.33 7.01
CA SER A 187 -34.25 7.63 8.20
C SER A 187 -35.52 8.36 7.79
N GLY A 188 -36.63 7.62 7.75
CA GLY A 188 -37.95 8.18 7.59
C GLY A 188 -38.46 8.61 8.97
N GLY A 189 -38.71 9.91 9.11
CA GLY A 189 -39.63 10.49 10.10
C GLY A 189 -39.06 10.71 11.49
#